data_AF-A0A0U3JAV4-F1
#
_entry.id   AF-A0A0U3JAV4-F1
#
_cell.length_a   1.000
_cell.length_b   1.000
_cell.length_c   1.000
_cell.angle_alpha   90.00
_cell.angle_beta   90.00
_cell.angle_gamma   90.00
#
_symmetry.space_group_name_H-M   'P 1'
#
loop_
_entity.id
_entity.type
_entity.pdbx_description
1 polymer ?
#
loop_
_entity_poly.entity_id
_entity_poly.type
_entity_poly.pdbx_seq_one_letter_code
_entity_poly.pdbx_strand_id
1 'polypeptide(L)'
;VWNIVWNATATFIAVIIISLLLDEAGLFEWTALHVARWGGGQGRWLFVLIVLLGACVAALFANDGAALILTPIVMAMLLALGFSAAATLAFVMAAGFIADVASLPLVVSNLVNIVSADFFKIGFSEYAAVMIPVNIAATLSALAVLMLYFRHDIPRHYDINQLKQPRTAIRDVTTFRVGWAVLLLLLIGFFGLEPLGIPVSATAAVCAILLLVVAARGHVISTRKVMRGAPWQIVVFSLGMYLVVYGL
;
A
#
# COMPACT_ATOMS: atom_id res chain seq x y z
N VAL A 1 -19.90 9.78 18.59
CA VAL A 1 -18.44 9.52 18.58
C VAL A 1 -18.13 8.05 18.33
N TRP A 2 -18.45 7.14 19.27
CA TRP A 2 -17.98 5.74 19.22
C TRP A 2 -18.36 4.94 17.96
N ASN A 3 -19.58 5.03 17.43
CA ASN A 3 -19.98 4.28 16.22
C ASN A 3 -19.18 4.67 14.96
N ILE A 4 -18.68 5.91 14.91
CA ILE A 4 -17.94 6.45 13.76
C ILE A 4 -16.48 6.00 13.85
N VAL A 5 -15.88 6.17 15.04
CA VAL A 5 -14.51 5.75 15.32
C VAL A 5 -14.31 4.26 15.07
N TRP A 6 -15.28 3.41 15.46
CA TRP A 6 -15.15 1.96 15.31
C TRP A 6 -15.11 1.51 13.84
N ASN A 7 -15.90 2.11 12.95
CA ASN A 7 -15.89 1.74 11.53
C ASN A 7 -14.53 2.08 10.90
N ALA A 8 -14.07 3.31 11.10
CA ALA A 8 -12.78 3.76 10.60
C ALA A 8 -11.61 2.93 11.11
N THR A 9 -11.51 2.79 12.43
CA THR A 9 -10.41 2.07 13.09
C THR A 9 -10.40 0.59 12.72
N ALA A 10 -11.56 -0.07 12.67
CA ALA A 10 -11.63 -1.49 12.29
C ALA A 10 -11.25 -1.72 10.83
N THR A 11 -11.68 -0.84 9.92
CA THR A 11 -11.27 -0.88 8.50
C THR A 11 -9.76 -0.76 8.38
N PHE A 12 -9.17 0.21 9.08
CA PHE A 12 -7.74 0.46 9.05
C PHE A 12 -6.93 -0.72 9.58
N ILE A 13 -7.33 -1.29 10.73
CA ILE A 13 -6.71 -2.50 11.30
C ILE A 13 -6.79 -3.66 10.29
N ALA A 14 -7.95 -3.87 9.66
CA ALA A 14 -8.13 -4.95 8.69
C ALA A 14 -7.21 -4.79 7.47
N VAL A 15 -7.09 -3.57 6.92
CA VAL A 15 -6.19 -3.28 5.80
C VAL A 15 -4.72 -3.49 6.19
N ILE A 16 -4.30 -3.07 7.39
CA ILE A 16 -2.96 -3.34 7.92
C ILE A 16 -2.69 -4.85 7.96
N ILE A 17 -3.61 -5.63 8.53
CA ILE A 17 -3.45 -7.08 8.64
C ILE A 17 -3.35 -7.71 7.25
N ILE A 18 -4.21 -7.32 6.31
CA ILE A 18 -4.17 -7.82 4.93
C ILE A 18 -2.80 -7.47 4.30
N SER A 19 -2.36 -6.22 4.40
CA SER A 19 -1.09 -5.77 3.85
C SER A 19 0.09 -6.60 4.39
N LEU A 20 0.18 -6.78 5.71
CA LEU A 20 1.26 -7.56 6.32
C LEU A 20 1.22 -9.06 5.94
N LEU A 21 0.03 -9.65 5.81
CA LEU A 21 -0.11 -11.04 5.37
C LEU A 21 0.31 -11.21 3.91
N LEU A 22 -0.03 -10.24 3.04
CA LEU A 22 0.39 -10.25 1.65
C LEU A 22 1.90 -10.05 1.50
N ASP A 23 2.49 -9.21 2.35
CA ASP A 23 3.94 -9.04 2.39
C ASP A 23 4.65 -10.33 2.80
N GLU A 24 4.21 -10.99 3.87
CA GLU A 24 4.77 -12.28 4.28
C GLU A 24 4.52 -13.40 3.26
N ALA A 25 3.44 -13.33 2.48
CA ALA A 25 3.23 -14.24 1.35
C ALA A 25 4.20 -13.97 0.18
N GLY A 26 4.84 -12.79 0.16
CA GLY A 26 5.80 -12.36 -0.86
C GLY A 26 5.19 -11.54 -1.99
N LEU A 27 3.97 -11.01 -1.84
CA LEU A 27 3.26 -10.31 -2.91
C LEU A 27 3.99 -9.04 -3.34
N PHE A 28 4.45 -8.21 -2.41
CA PHE A 28 5.12 -6.95 -2.72
C PHE A 28 6.54 -7.15 -3.29
N GLU A 29 7.30 -8.11 -2.77
CA GLU A 29 8.61 -8.47 -3.35
C GLU A 29 8.41 -9.04 -4.77
N TRP A 30 7.38 -9.87 -4.97
CA TRP A 30 7.02 -10.41 -6.28
C TRP A 30 6.63 -9.31 -7.28
N THR A 31 5.81 -8.32 -6.88
CA THR A 31 5.44 -7.20 -7.76
C THR A 31 6.64 -6.32 -8.06
N ALA A 32 7.45 -5.96 -7.05
CA ALA A 32 8.66 -5.17 -7.23
C ALA A 32 9.64 -5.83 -8.23
N LEU A 33 9.86 -7.14 -8.14
CA LEU A 33 10.71 -7.88 -9.07
C LEU A 33 10.15 -7.97 -10.50
N HIS A 34 8.83 -7.92 -10.69
CA HIS A 34 8.21 -7.83 -12.01
C HIS A 34 8.37 -6.43 -12.60
N VAL A 35 8.04 -5.42 -11.81
CA VAL A 35 8.17 -4.00 -12.17
C VAL A 35 9.63 -3.70 -12.52
N ALA A 36 10.58 -4.25 -11.77
CA ALA A 36 11.99 -4.12 -12.08
C ALA A 36 12.38 -4.75 -13.41
N ARG A 37 11.81 -5.90 -13.78
CA ARG A 37 12.07 -6.51 -15.09
C ARG A 37 11.40 -5.75 -16.23
N TRP A 38 10.21 -5.20 -16.02
CA TRP A 38 9.54 -4.34 -16.99
C TRP A 38 10.31 -3.05 -17.27
N GLY A 39 11.16 -2.64 -16.33
CA GLY A 39 12.13 -1.57 -16.53
C GLY A 39 13.11 -1.81 -17.68
N GLY A 40 13.28 -3.06 -18.14
CA GLY A 40 14.03 -3.39 -19.36
C GLY A 40 15.49 -2.93 -19.35
N GLY A 41 16.10 -2.81 -18.17
CA GLY A 41 17.47 -2.33 -18.01
C GLY A 41 17.63 -0.82 -18.13
N GLN A 42 16.54 -0.04 -18.27
CA GLN A 42 16.58 1.43 -18.33
C GLN A 42 16.25 2.04 -16.96
N GLY A 43 17.20 2.71 -16.33
CA GLY A 43 17.02 3.20 -14.96
C GLY A 43 15.97 4.31 -14.82
N ARG A 44 15.79 5.15 -15.85
CA ARG A 44 14.69 6.14 -15.88
C ARG A 44 13.32 5.51 -15.96
N TRP A 45 13.16 4.46 -16.75
CA TRP A 45 11.91 3.73 -16.84
C TRP A 45 11.63 2.97 -15.54
N LEU A 46 12.66 2.36 -14.95
CA LEU A 46 12.58 1.76 -13.63
C LEU A 46 12.12 2.76 -12.57
N PHE A 47 12.64 3.99 -12.58
CA PHE A 47 12.23 5.04 -11.64
C PHE A 47 10.73 5.33 -11.74
N VAL A 48 10.23 5.58 -12.96
CA VAL A 48 8.79 5.80 -13.20
C VAL A 48 7.98 4.60 -12.70
N LEU A 49 8.39 3.39 -13.04
CA LEU A 49 7.70 2.16 -12.68
C LEU A 49 7.66 1.93 -11.16
N ILE A 50 8.73 2.22 -10.43
CA ILE A 50 8.77 2.12 -8.96
C ILE A 50 7.90 3.19 -8.31
N VAL A 51 7.91 4.42 -8.84
CA VAL A 51 7.03 5.48 -8.35
C VAL A 51 5.56 5.11 -8.56
N LEU A 52 5.21 4.58 -9.74
CA LEU A 52 3.84 4.12 -10.03
C LEU A 52 3.45 2.90 -9.19
N LEU A 53 4.38 1.98 -8.93
CA LEU A 53 4.14 0.87 -8.00
C LEU A 53 3.83 1.40 -6.59
N GLY A 54 4.63 2.35 -6.09
CA GLY A 54 4.38 3.03 -4.82
C GLY A 54 3.02 3.70 -4.78
N ALA A 55 2.65 4.38 -5.86
CA ALA A 55 1.35 5.01 -5.99
C ALA A 55 0.19 4.01 -5.89
N CYS A 56 0.28 2.89 -6.62
CA CYS A 56 -0.73 1.83 -6.58
C CYS A 56 -0.84 1.19 -5.20
N VAL A 57 0.29 0.91 -4.53
CA VAL A 57 0.30 0.30 -3.19
C VAL A 57 -0.30 1.26 -2.17
N ALA A 58 0.07 2.54 -2.18
CA ALA A 58 -0.46 3.54 -1.25
C ALA A 58 -1.96 3.79 -1.44
N ALA A 59 -2.43 3.81 -2.70
CA ALA A 59 -3.84 3.91 -3.01
C ALA A 59 -4.66 2.73 -2.44
N LEU A 60 -4.11 1.51 -2.36
CA LEU A 60 -4.86 0.32 -1.96
C LEU A 60 -4.66 -0.09 -0.48
N PHE A 61 -3.47 0.13 0.10
CA PHE A 61 -3.03 -0.49 1.36
C PHE A 61 -2.67 0.47 2.48
N ALA A 62 -3.01 1.74 2.31
CA ALA A 62 -2.59 2.85 3.12
C ALA A 62 -1.14 3.32 2.91
N ASN A 63 -0.94 4.63 3.04
CA ASN A 63 0.37 5.29 2.94
C ASN A 63 1.41 4.65 3.88
N ASP A 64 1.07 4.47 5.17
CA ASP A 64 2.00 3.93 6.16
C ASP A 64 2.46 2.51 5.79
N GLY A 65 1.53 1.67 5.32
CA GLY A 65 1.84 0.33 4.87
C GLY A 65 2.76 0.35 3.65
N ALA A 66 2.47 1.21 2.67
CA ALA A 66 3.32 1.39 1.50
C ALA A 66 4.74 1.83 1.87
N ALA A 67 4.88 2.82 2.77
CA ALA A 67 6.17 3.33 3.20
C ALA A 67 6.98 2.30 4.01
N LEU A 68 6.34 1.56 4.90
CA LEU A 68 7.00 0.55 5.76
C LEU A 68 7.41 -0.71 4.98
N ILE A 69 6.60 -1.14 4.02
CA ILE A 69 6.80 -2.40 3.30
C ILE A 69 7.61 -2.18 2.02
N LEU A 70 7.22 -1.21 1.19
CA LEU A 70 7.79 -1.06 -0.14
C LEU A 70 9.20 -0.47 -0.09
N THR A 71 9.47 0.46 0.83
CA THR A 71 10.80 1.08 0.98
C THR A 71 11.92 0.05 1.18
N PRO A 72 11.87 -0.86 2.17
CA PRO A 72 12.95 -1.85 2.36
C PRO A 72 13.07 -2.82 1.18
N ILE A 73 11.95 -3.19 0.54
CA ILE A 73 11.95 -4.06 -0.65
C ILE A 73 12.68 -3.37 -1.82
N VAL A 74 12.30 -2.12 -2.11
CA VAL A 74 12.90 -1.32 -3.17
C VAL A 74 14.38 -1.07 -2.87
N MET A 75 14.72 -0.72 -1.63
CA MET A 75 16.11 -0.51 -1.24
C MET A 75 16.95 -1.79 -1.41
N ALA A 76 16.48 -2.94 -0.91
CA ALA A 76 17.19 -4.22 -1.06
C ALA A 76 17.39 -4.59 -2.53
N MET A 77 16.40 -4.32 -3.37
CA MET A 77 16.48 -4.55 -4.81
C MET A 77 17.49 -3.62 -5.49
N LEU A 78 17.50 -2.33 -5.16
CA LEU A 78 18.44 -1.35 -5.74
C LEU A 78 19.89 -1.65 -5.31
N LEU A 79 20.08 -2.07 -4.06
CA LEU A 79 21.38 -2.54 -3.56
C LEU A 79 21.82 -3.81 -4.31
N ALA A 80 20.91 -4.76 -4.56
CA ALA A 80 21.20 -5.96 -5.34
C ALA A 80 21.54 -5.65 -6.81
N LEU A 81 21.02 -4.54 -7.36
CA LEU A 81 21.36 -4.04 -8.69
C LEU A 81 22.66 -3.21 -8.73
N GLY A 82 23.33 -3.02 -7.59
CA GLY A 82 24.57 -2.25 -7.49
C GLY A 82 24.39 -0.74 -7.65
N PHE A 83 23.22 -0.19 -7.32
CA PHE A 83 22.97 1.25 -7.44
C PHE A 83 23.81 2.03 -6.41
N SER A 84 24.24 3.24 -6.79
CA SER A 84 24.96 4.13 -5.87
C SER A 84 24.06 4.57 -4.71
N ALA A 85 24.66 5.07 -3.62
CA ALA A 85 23.91 5.61 -2.49
C ALA A 85 22.99 6.77 -2.91
N ALA A 86 23.46 7.65 -3.80
CA ALA A 86 22.67 8.76 -4.35
C ALA A 86 21.46 8.27 -5.15
N ALA A 87 21.66 7.28 -6.04
CA ALA A 87 20.57 6.67 -6.80
C ALA A 87 19.57 5.96 -5.88
N THR A 88 20.05 5.21 -4.89
CA THR A 88 19.19 4.52 -3.93
C THR A 88 18.34 5.51 -3.13
N LEU A 89 18.96 6.62 -2.68
CA LEU A 89 18.25 7.69 -2.00
C LEU A 89 17.19 8.33 -2.90
N ALA A 90 17.50 8.61 -4.18
CA ALA A 90 16.54 9.16 -5.11
C ALA A 90 15.27 8.30 -5.25
N PHE A 91 15.44 6.98 -5.41
CA PHE A 91 14.32 6.04 -5.54
C PHE A 91 13.52 5.92 -4.23
N VAL A 92 14.19 5.80 -3.09
CA VAL A 92 13.53 5.67 -1.78
C VAL A 92 12.77 6.94 -1.43
N MET A 93 13.36 8.12 -1.66
CA MET A 93 12.68 9.40 -1.46
C MET A 93 11.47 9.52 -2.39
N ALA A 94 11.61 9.16 -3.66
CA ALA A 94 10.50 9.17 -4.61
C ALA A 94 9.37 8.23 -4.19
N ALA A 95 9.69 7.03 -3.71
CA ALA A 95 8.72 6.08 -3.16
C ALA A 95 8.00 6.64 -1.91
N GLY A 96 8.71 7.33 -1.02
CA GLY A 96 8.12 7.99 0.15
C GLY A 96 7.18 9.15 -0.23
N PHE A 97 7.64 10.07 -1.08
CA PHE A 97 6.81 11.19 -1.53
C PHE A 97 5.57 10.73 -2.28
N ILE A 98 5.72 9.73 -3.15
CA ILE A 98 4.57 9.23 -3.90
C ILE A 98 3.61 8.45 -3.01
N ALA A 99 4.09 7.74 -1.98
CA ALA A 99 3.20 7.07 -1.03
C ALA A 99 2.27 8.07 -0.34
N ASP A 100 2.77 9.26 -0.01
CA ASP A 100 1.95 10.34 0.54
C ASP A 100 0.96 10.90 -0.49
N VAL A 101 1.46 11.35 -1.64
CA VAL A 101 0.64 11.97 -2.69
C VAL A 101 -0.42 11.03 -3.24
N ALA A 102 -0.09 9.76 -3.45
CA ALA A 102 -0.96 8.78 -4.08
C ALA A 102 -1.97 8.14 -3.11
N SER A 103 -1.94 8.53 -1.84
CA SER A 103 -2.87 8.05 -0.80
C SER A 103 -4.19 8.84 -0.75
N LEU A 104 -4.48 9.65 -1.76
CA LEU A 104 -5.70 10.44 -1.86
C LEU A 104 -6.95 9.72 -2.42
N PRO A 105 -6.88 8.71 -3.31
CA PRO A 105 -8.03 8.36 -4.15
C PRO A 105 -9.13 7.60 -3.42
N LEU A 106 -8.79 6.77 -2.41
CA LEU A 106 -9.76 6.00 -1.66
C LEU A 106 -9.78 6.45 -0.20
N VAL A 107 -10.95 6.33 0.42
CA VAL A 107 -11.14 6.63 1.84
C VAL A 107 -10.16 5.82 2.69
N VAL A 108 -9.95 4.55 2.34
CA VAL A 108 -9.07 3.61 3.07
C VAL A 108 -7.56 3.84 2.86
N SER A 109 -7.18 4.67 1.88
CA SER A 109 -5.77 4.90 1.51
C SER A 109 -5.02 5.74 2.55
N ASN A 110 -5.71 6.46 3.43
CA ASN A 110 -5.08 7.26 4.47
C ASN A 110 -6.03 7.42 5.65
N LEU A 111 -5.50 7.34 6.87
CA LEU A 111 -6.28 7.58 8.09
C LEU A 111 -7.04 8.92 8.04
N VAL A 112 -6.40 9.99 7.55
CA VAL A 112 -7.02 11.32 7.45
C VAL A 112 -8.22 11.33 6.52
N ASN A 113 -8.17 10.55 5.43
CA ASN A 113 -9.28 10.41 4.50
C ASN A 113 -10.45 9.69 5.17
N ILE A 114 -10.18 8.60 5.90
CA ILE A 114 -11.21 7.86 6.65
C ILE A 114 -11.90 8.80 7.65
N VAL A 115 -11.12 9.51 8.47
CA VAL A 115 -11.65 10.46 9.46
C VAL A 115 -12.50 11.54 8.82
N SER A 116 -12.04 12.11 7.71
CA SER A 116 -12.74 13.19 7.02
C SER A 116 -14.04 12.71 6.38
N ALA A 117 -14.01 11.60 5.63
CA ALA A 117 -15.19 11.04 4.99
C ALA A 117 -16.25 10.65 6.02
N ASP A 118 -15.84 10.03 7.12
CA ASP A 118 -16.77 9.63 8.19
C ASP A 118 -17.35 10.82 8.98
N PHE A 119 -16.58 11.91 9.16
CA PHE A 119 -17.06 13.13 9.80
C PHE A 119 -18.08 13.86 8.93
N PHE A 120 -17.78 14.06 7.65
CA PHE A 120 -18.64 14.74 6.69
C PHE A 120 -19.74 13.85 6.09
N LYS A 121 -19.77 12.55 6.45
CA LYS A 121 -20.72 11.56 5.91
C LYS A 121 -20.66 11.41 4.39
N ILE A 122 -19.45 11.47 3.84
CA ILE A 122 -19.19 11.27 2.41
C ILE A 122 -19.08 9.78 2.15
N GLY A 123 -19.87 9.27 1.19
CA GLY A 123 -19.82 7.87 0.79
C GLY A 123 -18.50 7.50 0.09
N PHE A 124 -18.14 6.23 0.10
CA PHE A 124 -16.91 5.73 -0.52
C PHE A 124 -16.85 6.04 -2.01
N SER A 125 -17.96 5.79 -2.74
CA SER A 125 -18.03 6.06 -4.18
C SER A 125 -18.00 7.55 -4.51
N GLU A 126 -18.66 8.38 -3.70
CA GLU A 126 -18.70 9.83 -3.86
C GLU A 126 -17.31 10.44 -3.65
N TYR A 127 -16.64 10.02 -2.56
CA TYR A 127 -15.26 10.41 -2.28
C TYR A 127 -14.33 10.02 -3.44
N ALA A 128 -14.38 8.76 -3.88
CA ALA A 128 -13.53 8.26 -4.94
C ALA A 128 -13.76 8.98 -6.28
N ALA A 129 -15.01 9.32 -6.62
CA ALA A 129 -15.34 10.02 -7.85
C ALA A 129 -14.64 11.39 -7.98
N VAL A 130 -14.47 12.09 -6.85
CA VAL A 130 -13.78 13.39 -6.79
C VAL A 130 -12.27 13.21 -6.65
N MET A 131 -11.84 12.30 -5.77
CA MET A 131 -10.43 12.19 -5.40
C MET A 131 -9.59 11.38 -6.38
N ILE A 132 -10.16 10.48 -7.18
CA ILE A 132 -9.41 9.76 -8.22
C ILE A 132 -8.82 10.73 -9.27
N PRO A 133 -9.59 11.65 -9.88
CA PRO A 133 -9.04 12.66 -10.79
C PRO A 133 -7.97 13.55 -10.14
N VAL A 134 -8.22 14.00 -8.90
CA VAL A 134 -7.26 14.80 -8.12
C VAL A 134 -5.96 14.03 -7.89
N ASN A 135 -6.07 12.75 -7.52
CA ASN A 135 -4.94 11.87 -7.30
C ASN A 135 -4.12 11.64 -8.56
N ILE A 136 -4.76 11.47 -9.72
CA ILE A 136 -4.06 11.33 -11.01
C ILE A 136 -3.25 12.60 -11.29
N ALA A 137 -3.87 13.77 -11.17
CA ALA A 137 -3.17 15.04 -11.38
C ALA A 137 -1.99 15.21 -10.40
N ALA A 138 -2.23 14.98 -9.10
CA ALA A 138 -1.20 15.10 -8.08
C ALA A 138 -0.04 14.11 -8.28
N THR A 139 -0.36 12.85 -8.59
CA THR A 139 0.62 11.78 -8.88
C THR A 139 1.48 12.13 -10.10
N LEU A 140 0.86 12.60 -11.19
CA LEU A 140 1.60 13.00 -12.39
C LEU A 140 2.48 14.22 -12.14
N SER A 141 1.97 15.23 -11.41
CA SER A 141 2.76 16.40 -11.02
C SER A 141 3.94 16.02 -10.12
N ALA A 142 3.71 15.18 -9.10
CA ALA A 142 4.76 14.71 -8.21
C ALA A 142 5.81 13.88 -8.98
N LEU A 143 5.38 12.96 -9.84
CA LEU A 143 6.29 12.19 -10.70
C LEU A 143 7.13 13.12 -11.59
N ALA A 144 6.53 14.14 -12.20
CA ALA A 144 7.25 15.10 -13.03
C ALA A 144 8.31 15.86 -12.22
N VAL A 145 7.95 16.38 -11.04
CA VAL A 145 8.89 17.09 -10.15
C VAL A 145 10.02 16.16 -9.70
N LEU A 146 9.70 14.94 -9.26
CA LEU A 146 10.67 13.95 -8.81
C LEU A 146 11.62 13.54 -9.94
N MET A 147 11.09 13.32 -11.16
CA MET A 147 11.92 13.04 -12.34
C MET A 147 12.84 14.20 -12.68
N LEU A 148 12.38 15.46 -12.60
CA LEU A 148 13.19 16.64 -12.88
C LEU A 148 14.27 16.84 -11.83
N TYR A 149 13.94 16.65 -10.55
CA TYR A 149 14.85 16.84 -9.43
C TYR A 149 15.96 15.77 -9.42
N PHE A 150 15.59 14.48 -9.49
CA PHE A 150 16.53 13.35 -9.42
C PHE A 150 17.10 12.93 -10.79
N ARG A 151 16.89 13.71 -11.86
CA ARG A 151 17.30 13.34 -13.24
C ARG A 151 18.77 12.98 -13.40
N HIS A 152 19.64 13.50 -12.53
CA HIS A 152 21.08 13.28 -12.57
C HIS A 152 21.52 12.09 -11.71
N ASP A 153 20.76 11.75 -10.68
CA ASP A 153 21.08 10.66 -9.75
C ASP A 153 20.59 9.30 -10.26
N ILE A 154 19.61 9.30 -11.18
CA ILE A 154 19.08 8.08 -11.77
C ILE A 154 20.07 7.50 -12.79
N PRO A 155 20.54 6.25 -12.61
CA PRO A 155 21.44 5.60 -13.55
C PRO A 155 20.75 5.41 -14.91
N ARG A 156 21.53 5.47 -16.00
CA ARG A 156 20.99 5.26 -17.35
C ARG A 156 20.58 3.80 -17.58
N HIS A 157 21.43 2.87 -17.15
CA HIS A 157 21.23 1.44 -17.35
C HIS A 157 21.50 0.65 -16.07
N TYR A 158 20.87 -0.52 -15.96
CA TYR A 158 21.15 -1.52 -14.94
C TYR A 158 21.06 -2.94 -15.52
N ASP A 159 21.72 -3.89 -14.87
CA ASP A 159 21.73 -5.28 -15.30
C ASP A 159 20.58 -6.07 -14.68
N ILE A 160 19.64 -6.51 -15.51
CA ILE A 160 18.46 -7.28 -15.12
C ILE A 160 18.87 -8.65 -14.55
N ASN A 161 20.02 -9.20 -14.96
CA ASN A 161 20.45 -10.53 -14.56
C ASN A 161 20.83 -10.62 -13.07
N GLN A 162 21.07 -9.48 -12.42
CA GLN A 162 21.35 -9.40 -10.98
C GLN A 162 20.08 -9.59 -10.13
N LEU A 163 18.89 -9.50 -10.74
CA LEU A 163 17.61 -9.65 -10.03
C LEU A 163 17.26 -11.12 -9.78
N LYS A 164 16.86 -11.44 -8.55
CA LYS A 164 16.22 -12.72 -8.20
C LYS A 164 15.02 -13.00 -9.08
N GLN A 165 14.76 -14.26 -9.40
CA GLN A 165 13.57 -14.63 -10.18
C GLN A 165 12.29 -14.32 -9.38
N PRO A 166 11.21 -13.78 -9.99
CA PRO A 166 10.05 -13.38 -9.21
C PRO A 166 9.39 -14.55 -8.46
N ARG A 167 9.48 -15.76 -9.02
CA ARG A 167 8.95 -16.97 -8.39
C ARG A 167 9.59 -17.28 -7.04
N THR A 168 10.85 -16.86 -6.81
CA THR A 168 11.52 -17.11 -5.52
C THR A 168 11.05 -16.16 -4.42
N ALA A 169 10.33 -15.09 -4.76
CA ALA A 169 9.75 -14.18 -3.78
C ALA A 169 8.50 -14.77 -3.10
N ILE A 170 7.78 -15.69 -3.77
CA ILE A 170 6.56 -16.29 -3.23
C ILE A 170 6.95 -17.28 -2.13
N ARG A 171 6.57 -16.94 -0.88
CA ARG A 171 6.86 -17.78 0.29
C ARG A 171 5.75 -18.79 0.55
N ASP A 172 4.50 -18.36 0.39
CA ASP A 172 3.31 -19.20 0.54
C ASP A 172 2.40 -19.02 -0.68
N VAL A 173 2.36 -20.05 -1.54
CA VAL A 173 1.58 -20.04 -2.79
C VAL A 173 0.07 -19.96 -2.52
N THR A 174 -0.40 -20.56 -1.43
CA THR A 174 -1.84 -20.59 -1.10
C THR A 174 -2.29 -19.20 -0.67
N THR A 175 -1.58 -18.62 0.30
CA THR A 175 -1.86 -17.26 0.77
C THR A 175 -1.64 -16.24 -0.33
N PHE A 176 -0.66 -16.41 -1.22
CA PHE A 176 -0.45 -15.53 -2.38
C PHE A 176 -1.64 -15.54 -3.35
N ARG A 177 -2.15 -16.71 -3.74
CA ARG A 177 -3.29 -16.82 -4.67
C ARG A 177 -4.58 -16.31 -4.05
N VAL A 178 -4.85 -16.69 -2.81
CA VAL A 178 -6.01 -16.20 -2.06
C VAL A 178 -5.87 -14.69 -1.83
N GLY A 179 -4.67 -14.20 -1.61
CA GLY A 179 -4.36 -12.79 -1.48
C GLY A 179 -4.88 -11.96 -2.66
N TRP A 180 -4.57 -12.36 -3.90
CA TRP A 180 -5.11 -11.71 -5.09
C TRP A 180 -6.65 -11.73 -5.16
N ALA A 181 -7.26 -12.85 -4.80
CA ALA A 181 -8.73 -12.95 -4.74
C ALA A 181 -9.31 -12.03 -3.65
N VAL A 182 -8.68 -11.95 -2.48
CA VAL A 182 -9.06 -11.08 -1.36
C VAL A 182 -8.94 -9.61 -1.75
N LEU A 183 -7.90 -9.21 -2.49
CA LEU A 183 -7.78 -7.84 -2.98
C LEU A 183 -8.91 -7.46 -3.93
N LEU A 184 -9.24 -8.35 -4.86
CA LEU A 184 -10.35 -8.14 -5.77
C LEU A 184 -11.68 -8.06 -5.02
N LEU A 185 -11.91 -8.97 -4.07
CA LEU A 185 -13.11 -8.99 -3.23
C LEU A 185 -13.21 -7.74 -2.36
N LEU A 186 -12.10 -7.25 -1.82
CA LEU A 186 -12.05 -6.04 -1.01
C LEU A 186 -12.40 -4.81 -1.85
N LEU A 187 -11.84 -4.68 -3.06
CA LEU A 187 -12.15 -3.58 -3.96
C LEU A 187 -13.61 -3.62 -4.43
N ILE A 188 -14.10 -4.78 -4.89
CA ILE A 188 -15.50 -4.96 -5.28
C ILE A 188 -16.43 -4.69 -4.10
N GLY A 189 -16.06 -5.16 -2.91
CA GLY A 189 -16.83 -4.98 -1.69
C GLY A 189 -16.93 -3.51 -1.28
N PHE A 190 -15.85 -2.74 -1.40
CA PHE A 190 -15.88 -1.30 -1.08
C PHE A 190 -16.77 -0.50 -2.03
N PHE A 191 -16.73 -0.77 -3.34
CA PHE A 191 -17.58 -0.06 -4.31
C PHE A 191 -19.02 -0.61 -4.38
N GLY A 192 -19.22 -1.90 -4.12
CA GLY A 192 -20.51 -2.57 -4.34
C GLY A 192 -21.37 -2.74 -3.08
N LEU A 193 -20.77 -2.91 -1.90
CA LEU A 193 -21.50 -3.18 -0.66
C LEU A 193 -21.77 -1.92 0.15
N GLU A 194 -20.91 -0.90 0.03
CA GLU A 194 -21.10 0.37 0.75
C GLU A 194 -22.39 1.11 0.34
N PRO A 195 -22.77 1.18 -0.95
CA PRO A 195 -24.07 1.74 -1.36
C PRO A 195 -25.29 0.96 -0.84
N LEU A 196 -25.10 -0.31 -0.45
CA LEU A 196 -26.13 -1.17 0.14
C LEU A 196 -26.24 -1.00 1.66
N GLY A 197 -25.48 -0.08 2.26
CA GLY A 197 -25.46 0.20 3.69
C GLY A 197 -24.56 -0.72 4.51
N ILE A 198 -23.75 -1.57 3.86
CA ILE A 198 -22.79 -2.42 4.56
C ILE A 198 -21.53 -1.59 4.85
N PRO A 199 -21.10 -1.47 6.11
CA PRO A 199 -19.95 -0.65 6.46
C PRO A 199 -18.66 -1.23 5.88
N VAL A 200 -17.78 -0.34 5.42
CA VAL A 200 -16.46 -0.68 4.85
C VAL A 200 -15.64 -1.56 5.80
N SER A 201 -15.78 -1.36 7.12
CA SER A 201 -15.13 -2.20 8.14
C SER A 201 -15.55 -3.66 8.12
N ALA A 202 -16.83 -3.96 7.87
CA ALA A 202 -17.32 -5.32 7.82
C ALA A 202 -16.71 -6.05 6.62
N THR A 203 -16.72 -5.42 5.44
CA THR A 203 -16.09 -5.94 4.23
C THR A 203 -14.60 -6.19 4.43
N ALA A 204 -13.88 -5.21 4.97
CA ALA A 204 -12.45 -5.33 5.24
C ALA A 204 -12.15 -6.42 6.27
N ALA A 205 -12.94 -6.51 7.35
CA ALA A 205 -12.78 -7.51 8.39
C ALA A 205 -12.99 -8.93 7.87
N VAL A 206 -14.02 -9.17 7.05
CA VAL A 206 -14.24 -10.49 6.42
C VAL A 206 -13.06 -10.87 5.53
N CYS A 207 -12.55 -9.93 4.74
CA CYS A 207 -11.36 -10.13 3.89
C CYS A 207 -10.11 -10.46 4.73
N ALA A 208 -9.88 -9.72 5.81
CA ALA A 208 -8.75 -9.93 6.71
C ALA A 208 -8.84 -11.28 7.41
N ILE A 209 -10.01 -11.65 7.94
CA ILE A 209 -10.24 -12.95 8.60
C ILE A 209 -10.03 -14.09 7.61
N LEU A 210 -10.56 -13.98 6.39
CA LEU A 210 -10.41 -15.01 5.36
C LEU A 210 -8.93 -15.25 5.05
N LEU A 211 -8.17 -14.17 4.81
CA LEU A 211 -6.75 -14.27 4.52
C LEU A 211 -5.95 -14.82 5.73
N LEU A 212 -6.30 -14.39 6.95
CA LEU A 212 -5.67 -14.85 8.18
C LEU A 212 -5.91 -16.34 8.42
N VAL A 213 -7.13 -16.84 8.19
CA VAL A 213 -7.45 -18.27 8.32
C VAL A 213 -6.64 -19.10 7.31
N VAL A 214 -6.52 -18.63 6.07
CA VAL A 214 -5.71 -19.31 5.05
C VAL A 214 -4.23 -19.33 5.44
N ALA A 215 -3.68 -18.19 5.86
CA ALA A 215 -2.30 -18.09 6.31
C ALA A 215 -2.01 -18.95 7.56
N ALA A 216 -2.95 -18.99 8.51
CA ALA A 216 -2.85 -19.80 9.72
C ALA A 216 -2.84 -21.30 9.42
N ARG A 217 -3.66 -21.75 8.45
CA ARG A 217 -3.71 -23.16 8.01
C ARG A 217 -2.47 -23.59 7.24
N GLY A 218 -1.83 -22.68 6.51
CA GLY A 218 -0.61 -22.96 5.77
C GLY A 218 0.59 -23.26 6.67
N HIS A 219 0.61 -22.77 7.92
CA HIS A 219 1.73 -22.84 8.87
C HIS A 219 3.08 -22.29 8.38
N VAL A 220 3.16 -21.77 7.14
CA VAL A 220 4.34 -21.11 6.57
C VAL A 220 4.51 -19.70 7.13
N ILE A 221 3.40 -18.98 7.30
CA ILE A 221 3.39 -17.60 7.82
C ILE A 221 3.14 -17.62 9.32
N SER A 222 4.06 -17.04 10.10
CA SER A 222 3.84 -16.86 11.54
C SER A 222 2.88 -15.70 11.79
N THR A 223 1.58 -15.98 11.81
CA THR A 223 0.53 -14.98 12.08
C THR A 223 0.75 -14.24 13.40
N ARG A 224 1.30 -14.91 14.42
CA ARG A 224 1.67 -14.26 15.69
C ARG A 224 2.76 -13.19 15.52
N LYS A 225 3.74 -13.44 14.66
CA LYS A 225 4.82 -12.47 14.36
C LYS A 225 4.25 -11.27 13.60
N VAL A 226 3.40 -11.53 12.59
CA VAL A 226 2.67 -10.50 11.83
C VAL A 226 1.88 -9.58 12.76
N MET A 227 1.08 -10.16 13.66
CA MET A 227 0.28 -9.37 14.61
C MET A 227 1.14 -8.58 15.59
N ARG A 228 2.35 -9.03 15.96
CA ARG A 228 3.24 -8.22 16.81
C ARG A 228 3.97 -7.11 16.05
N GLY A 229 4.27 -7.34 14.78
CA GLY A 229 4.97 -6.39 13.92
C GLY A 229 4.08 -5.28 13.36
N ALA A 230 2.76 -5.41 13.50
CA ALA A 230 1.83 -4.38 13.06
C ALA A 230 2.05 -3.04 13.79
N PRO A 231 1.90 -1.90 13.10
CA PRO A 231 2.14 -0.58 13.66
C PRO A 231 0.97 -0.12 14.56
N TRP A 232 0.79 -0.79 15.71
CA TRP A 232 -0.30 -0.51 16.65
C TRP A 232 -0.29 0.92 17.18
N GLN A 233 0.86 1.60 17.15
CA GLN A 233 0.95 3.01 17.51
C GLN A 233 0.04 3.87 16.62
N ILE A 234 -0.09 3.55 15.33
CA ILE A 234 -0.92 4.31 14.38
C ILE A 234 -2.41 4.13 14.72
N VAL A 235 -2.81 2.94 15.17
CA VAL A 235 -4.17 2.66 15.64
C VAL A 235 -4.49 3.48 16.89
N VAL A 236 -3.58 3.53 17.86
CA VAL A 236 -3.75 4.34 19.08
C VAL A 236 -3.78 5.83 18.74
N PHE A 237 -2.90 6.28 17.85
CA PHE A 237 -2.86 7.67 17.36
C PHE A 237 -4.18 8.07 16.67
N SER A 238 -4.73 7.18 15.83
CA SER A 238 -6.04 7.36 15.19
C SER A 238 -7.16 7.61 16.21
N LEU A 239 -7.23 6.78 17.26
CA LEU A 239 -8.22 6.96 18.32
C LEU A 239 -8.03 8.29 19.05
N GLY A 240 -6.78 8.70 19.29
CA GLY A 240 -6.45 10.00 19.90
C GLY A 240 -6.91 11.18 19.04
N MET A 241 -6.64 11.15 17.73
CA MET A 241 -7.08 12.19 16.80
C MET A 241 -8.61 12.32 16.81
N TYR A 242 -9.34 11.22 16.79
CA TYR A 242 -10.80 11.25 16.89
C TYR A 242 -11.29 11.90 18.18
N LEU A 243 -10.66 11.57 19.31
CA LEU A 243 -11.06 12.15 20.59
C LEU A 243 -10.83 13.67 20.64
N VAL A 244 -9.70 14.14 20.07
CA VAL A 244 -9.40 15.58 20.00
C VAL A 244 -10.36 16.30 19.05
N VAL A 245 -10.60 15.76 17.85
CA VAL A 245 -11.49 16.38 16.85
C VAL A 245 -12.93 16.45 17.34
N TYR A 246 -13.42 15.44 18.05
CA TYR A 246 -14.78 15.47 18.64
C TYR A 246 -14.86 16.25 19.96
N GLY A 247 -13.74 16.49 20.63
CA GLY A 247 -13.68 17.26 21.86
C GLY A 247 -13.60 18.78 21.65
N LEU A 248 -13.21 19.21 20.45
CA LEU A 248 -13.23 20.59 19.97
C LEU A 248 -14.60 20.94 19.35
#